data_AF-A0A661MI21-F1
#
_entry.id   AF-A0A661MI21-F1
#
_cell.length_a   1.000
_cell.length_b   1.000
_cell.length_c   1.000
_cell.angle_alpha   90.00
_cell.angle_beta   90.00
_cell.angle_gamma   90.00
#
_symmetry.space_group_name_H-M   'P 1'
#
loop_
_entity.id
_entity.type
_entity.pdbx_description
1 polymer ?
#
loop_
_entity_poly.entity_id
_entity_poly.type
_entity_poly.pdbx_seq_one_letter_code
_entity_poly.pdbx_strand_id
1 'polypeptide(L)'
;MMCVLTSVTNAIPTEFDATFAELLSHLAGTQVIAVDIPIGLPDGAEPRAADVEAKKRLGKLGPAVFATPPRVVLEAPSYAKANALSKELFGRGISCQSYALRRKIFEV
;
A
#
# COMPACT_ATOMS: atom_id res chain seq x y z
N MET A 1 4.59 6.91 -7.91
CA MET A 1 5.90 7.51 -7.65
C MET A 1 6.48 6.74 -6.49
N MET A 2 7.52 5.94 -6.73
CA MET A 2 8.14 5.11 -5.72
C MET A 2 9.51 5.74 -5.46
N CYS A 3 9.69 6.27 -4.26
CA CYS A 3 10.95 6.86 -3.84
C CYS A 3 11.64 5.81 -2.98
N VAL A 4 12.77 5.27 -3.46
CA VAL A 4 13.62 4.43 -2.63
C VAL A 4 14.65 5.33 -1.98
N LEU A 5 14.67 5.33 -0.65
CA LEU A 5 15.72 5.99 0.12
C LEU A 5 16.84 4.98 0.38
N THR A 6 17.93 5.06 -0.36
CA THR A 6 19.18 4.38 0.01
C THR A 6 19.98 5.30 0.93
N SER A 7 20.30 4.82 2.13
CA SER A 7 21.12 5.58 3.09
C SER A 7 22.47 4.91 3.27
N VAL A 8 23.52 5.51 2.71
CA VAL A 8 24.89 5.41 3.23
C VAL A 8 25.65 6.76 3.13
N THR A 9 25.14 7.78 2.41
CA THR A 9 25.83 9.08 2.25
C THR A 9 24.85 10.27 2.26
N ASN A 10 25.37 11.50 2.46
CA ASN A 10 24.62 12.77 2.54
C ASN A 10 23.90 13.19 1.24
N ALA A 11 23.90 12.36 0.19
CA ALA A 11 23.15 12.58 -1.03
C ALA A 11 22.11 11.47 -1.18
N ILE A 12 20.84 11.85 -1.39
CA ILE A 12 19.75 10.92 -1.71
C ILE A 12 19.62 10.97 -3.24
N PRO A 13 20.29 10.09 -4.01
CA PRO A 13 20.06 10.02 -5.44
C PRO A 13 18.61 9.59 -5.70
N THR A 14 17.98 10.19 -6.70
CA THR A 14 16.65 9.81 -7.15
C THR A 14 16.78 8.96 -8.41
N GLU A 15 16.38 7.70 -8.33
CA GLU A 15 16.33 6.77 -9.47
C GLU A 15 14.87 6.48 -9.84
N PHE A 16 14.60 6.28 -11.12
CA PHE A 16 13.26 6.04 -11.64
C PHE A 16 13.28 4.97 -12.73
N ASP A 17 12.41 3.97 -12.60
CA ASP A 17 12.19 2.92 -13.60
C ASP A 17 10.70 2.75 -13.89
N ALA A 18 10.40 1.99 -14.96
CA ALA A 18 9.01 1.74 -15.36
C ALA A 18 8.29 0.80 -14.37
N THR A 19 9.02 -0.11 -13.73
CA THR A 19 8.48 -1.09 -12.76
C THR A 19 9.28 -1.14 -11.45
N PHE A 20 8.66 -1.66 -10.38
CA PHE A 20 9.40 -1.92 -9.14
C PHE A 20 10.55 -2.90 -9.33
N ALA A 21 10.33 -3.94 -10.14
CA ALA A 21 11.30 -5.00 -10.35
C ALA A 21 12.59 -4.49 -11.05
N GLU A 22 12.44 -3.59 -12.03
CA GLU A 22 13.58 -2.91 -12.66
C GLU A 22 14.34 -2.06 -11.65
N LEU A 23 13.62 -1.24 -10.85
CA LEU A 23 14.24 -0.43 -9.80
C LEU A 23 15.03 -1.29 -8.80
N LEU A 24 14.47 -2.43 -8.37
CA LEU A 24 15.16 -3.35 -7.47
C LEU A 24 16.47 -3.91 -8.05
N SER A 25 16.57 -4.04 -9.38
CA SER A 25 17.77 -4.57 -10.04
C SER A 25 18.98 -3.63 -9.89
N HIS A 26 18.75 -2.32 -9.76
CA HIS A 26 19.78 -1.30 -9.54
C HIS A 26 20.22 -1.20 -8.08
N LEU A 27 19.38 -1.70 -7.17
CA LEU A 27 19.57 -1.60 -5.73
C LEU A 27 20.28 -2.81 -5.12
N ALA A 28 20.93 -3.63 -5.95
CA ALA A 28 21.72 -4.78 -5.54
C ALA A 28 22.83 -4.34 -4.55
N GLY A 29 22.70 -4.74 -3.28
CA GLY A 29 23.59 -4.34 -2.19
C GLY A 29 22.97 -3.38 -1.17
N THR A 30 21.75 -2.89 -1.42
CA THR A 30 20.98 -2.12 -0.43
C THR A 30 20.52 -3.03 0.70
N GLN A 31 20.77 -2.63 1.95
CA GLN A 31 20.37 -3.42 3.14
C GLN A 31 18.88 -3.27 3.48
N VAL A 32 18.32 -2.07 3.28
CA VAL A 32 16.92 -1.75 3.61
C VAL A 32 16.32 -0.88 2.51
N ILE A 33 15.14 -1.28 2.04
CA ILE A 33 14.33 -0.51 1.11
C ILE A 33 13.02 -0.16 1.82
N ALA A 34 12.77 1.13 2.00
CA ALA A 34 11.49 1.61 2.50
C ALA A 34 10.56 1.90 1.33
N VAL A 35 9.34 1.35 1.36
CA VAL A 35 8.32 1.55 0.32
C VAL A 35 7.08 2.18 0.95
N ASP A 36 6.67 3.33 0.42
CA ASP A 36 5.48 4.05 0.89
C ASP A 36 4.21 3.52 0.21
N ILE A 37 3.93 2.23 0.39
CA ILE A 37 2.71 1.57 -0.06
C ILE A 37 2.41 0.40 0.88
N PRO A 38 1.13 -0.03 1.02
CA PRO A 38 0.84 -1.20 1.83
C PRO A 38 1.53 -2.49 1.32
N ILE A 39 2.46 -3.04 2.10
CA ILE A 39 3.06 -4.39 1.91
C ILE A 39 2.47 -5.37 2.92
N GLY A 40 1.99 -6.53 2.48
CA GLY A 40 1.28 -7.50 3.34
C GLY A 40 -0.21 -7.18 3.47
N LEU A 41 -1.01 -7.62 2.50
CA LEU A 41 -2.46 -7.38 2.46
C LEU A 41 -3.19 -8.26 3.48
N PRO A 42 -4.32 -7.79 4.04
CA PRO A 42 -5.12 -8.64 4.93
C PRO A 42 -5.78 -9.78 4.13
N ASP A 43 -5.85 -10.96 4.75
CA ASP A 43 -6.45 -12.17 4.16
C ASP A 43 -7.97 -12.28 4.44
N GLY A 44 -8.54 -11.37 5.24
CA GLY A 44 -9.94 -11.40 5.64
C GLY A 44 -10.47 -10.06 6.14
N ALA A 45 -11.47 -10.11 7.03
CA ALA A 45 -12.16 -8.91 7.51
C ALA A 45 -11.27 -8.01 8.38
N GLU A 46 -10.29 -8.59 9.06
CA GLU A 46 -9.45 -7.90 10.03
C GLU A 46 -8.50 -6.89 9.34
N PRO A 47 -8.39 -5.66 9.86
CA PRO A 47 -7.44 -4.68 9.34
C PRO A 47 -6.00 -5.11 9.67
N ARG A 48 -5.05 -4.64 8.85
CA ARG A 48 -3.63 -4.77 9.16
C ARG A 48 -3.32 -4.07 10.49
N ALA A 49 -2.48 -4.69 11.31
CA ALA A 49 -2.00 -4.09 12.56
C ALA A 49 -1.37 -2.71 12.32
N ALA A 50 -0.62 -2.54 11.22
CA ALA A 50 -0.04 -1.25 10.84
C ALA A 50 -1.10 -0.13 10.69
N ASP A 51 -2.22 -0.40 10.04
CA ASP A 51 -3.29 0.59 9.82
C ASP A 51 -3.98 0.95 11.15
N VAL A 52 -4.18 -0.05 12.02
CA VAL A 52 -4.76 0.14 13.36
C VAL A 52 -3.85 1.00 14.22
N GLU A 53 -2.56 0.69 14.27
CA GLU A 53 -1.59 1.44 15.06
C GLU A 53 -1.37 2.85 14.52
N ALA A 54 -1.37 3.04 13.19
CA ALA A 54 -1.31 4.37 12.58
C ALA A 54 -2.51 5.22 13.00
N LYS A 55 -3.73 4.66 12.95
CA LYS A 55 -4.95 5.36 13.41
C LYS A 55 -4.87 5.76 14.87
N LYS A 56 -4.44 4.85 15.75
CA LYS A 56 -4.26 5.12 17.18
C LYS A 56 -3.27 6.27 17.41
N ARG A 57 -2.11 6.24 16.73
CA ARG A 57 -1.08 7.28 16.84
C ARG A 57 -1.54 8.65 16.35
N LEU A 58 -2.35 8.68 15.30
CA LEU A 58 -2.86 9.92 14.70
C LEU A 58 -4.06 10.52 15.46
N GLY A 59 -4.71 9.75 16.34
CA GLY A 59 -5.81 10.22 17.17
C GLY A 59 -6.94 10.85 16.35
N LYS A 60 -7.16 12.16 16.51
CA LYS A 60 -8.18 12.92 15.76
C LYS A 60 -7.97 12.87 14.24
N LEU A 61 -6.74 12.67 13.78
CA LEU A 61 -6.39 12.53 12.36
C LEU A 61 -6.47 11.07 11.87
N GLY A 62 -6.82 10.11 12.74
CA GLY A 62 -6.98 8.71 12.39
C GLY A 62 -7.88 8.44 11.17
N PRO A 63 -8.98 9.19 10.94
CA PRO A 63 -9.79 9.04 9.73
C PRO A 63 -9.04 9.30 8.41
N ALA A 64 -7.89 9.99 8.43
CA ALA A 64 -7.04 10.17 7.25
C ALA A 64 -6.31 8.88 6.83
N VAL A 65 -6.24 7.87 7.71
CA VAL A 65 -5.68 6.56 7.40
C VAL A 65 -6.73 5.71 6.69
N PHE A 66 -6.57 5.55 5.38
CA PHE A 66 -7.36 4.60 4.61
C PHE A 66 -6.86 3.18 4.89
N ALA A 67 -7.75 2.33 5.42
CA ALA A 67 -7.41 0.94 5.67
C ALA A 67 -7.14 0.21 4.35
N THR A 68 -6.11 -0.64 4.35
CA THR A 68 -5.73 -1.46 3.19
C THR A 68 -6.80 -2.52 2.94
N PRO A 69 -7.43 -2.57 1.75
CA PRO A 69 -8.42 -3.59 1.44
C PRO A 69 -7.77 -4.99 1.28
N PRO A 70 -8.51 -6.07 1.54
CA PRO A 70 -8.07 -7.43 1.23
C PRO A 70 -7.76 -7.62 -0.25
N ARG A 71 -6.84 -8.56 -0.57
CA ARG A 71 -6.40 -8.82 -1.95
C ARG A 71 -7.57 -9.06 -2.91
N VAL A 72 -8.52 -9.91 -2.51
CA VAL A 72 -9.71 -10.24 -3.30
C VAL A 72 -10.54 -9.00 -3.68
N VAL A 73 -10.55 -7.98 -2.83
CA VAL A 73 -11.24 -6.71 -3.09
C VAL A 73 -10.47 -5.86 -4.11
N LEU A 74 -9.14 -5.82 -3.99
CA LEU A 74 -8.26 -5.07 -4.91
C LEU A 74 -8.18 -5.70 -6.31
N GLU A 75 -8.45 -7.00 -6.43
CA GLU A 75 -8.49 -7.72 -7.71
C GLU A 75 -9.75 -7.42 -8.54
N ALA A 76 -10.81 -6.91 -7.91
CA ALA A 76 -12.02 -6.51 -8.63
C ALA A 76 -11.69 -5.47 -9.72
N PRO A 77 -12.35 -5.52 -10.89
CA PRO A 77 -11.91 -4.75 -12.06
C PRO A 77 -12.33 -3.27 -12.02
N SER A 78 -13.22 -2.88 -11.09
CA SER A 78 -13.63 -1.50 -10.89
C SER A 78 -13.88 -1.20 -9.42
N TYR A 79 -13.76 0.07 -9.04
CA TYR A 79 -14.07 0.52 -7.67
C TYR A 79 -15.49 0.15 -7.25
N ALA A 80 -16.48 0.29 -8.15
CA ALA A 80 -17.86 -0.05 -7.85
C ALA A 80 -18.01 -1.54 -7.48
N LYS A 81 -17.36 -2.43 -8.25
CA LYS A 81 -17.34 -3.87 -7.96
C LYS A 81 -16.56 -4.20 -6.70
N ALA A 82 -15.41 -3.58 -6.49
CA ALA A 82 -14.59 -3.74 -5.29
C ALA A 82 -15.37 -3.34 -4.03
N ASN A 83 -16.02 -2.17 -4.05
CA ASN A 83 -16.76 -1.66 -2.90
C ASN A 83 -18.02 -2.49 -2.62
N ALA A 84 -18.70 -2.99 -3.64
CA ALA A 84 -19.82 -3.94 -3.47
C ALA A 84 -19.33 -5.25 -2.84
N LEU A 85 -18.26 -5.83 -3.39
CA LEU A 85 -17.67 -7.08 -2.90
C LEU A 85 -17.17 -6.95 -1.45
N SER A 86 -16.54 -5.83 -1.10
CA SER A 86 -16.09 -5.57 0.27
C SER A 86 -17.25 -5.50 1.26
N LYS A 87 -18.36 -4.87 0.86
CA LYS A 87 -19.57 -4.82 1.70
C LYS A 87 -20.20 -6.21 1.87
N GLU A 88 -20.22 -7.00 0.80
CA GLU A 88 -20.76 -8.36 0.80
C GLU A 88 -19.94 -9.29 1.71
N LEU A 89 -18.62 -9.33 1.52
CA LEU A 89 -17.75 -10.28 2.22
C LEU A 89 -17.36 -9.84 3.63
N PHE A 90 -17.25 -8.53 3.87
CA PHE A 90 -16.65 -7.99 5.11
C PHE A 90 -17.52 -6.96 5.81
N GLY A 91 -18.75 -6.72 5.35
CA GLY A 91 -19.71 -5.82 5.98
C GLY A 91 -19.36 -4.33 5.92
N ARG A 92 -18.30 -3.94 5.19
CA ARG A 92 -17.83 -2.55 5.11
C ARG A 92 -17.33 -2.19 3.72
N GLY A 93 -17.55 -0.92 3.35
CA GLY A 93 -17.02 -0.37 2.10
C GLY A 93 -15.54 0.01 2.20
N ILE A 94 -14.96 0.33 1.05
CA ILE A 94 -13.59 0.83 0.90
C ILE A 94 -13.60 2.22 0.26
N SER A 95 -12.52 2.99 0.44
CA SER A 95 -12.39 4.31 -0.18
C SER A 95 -11.88 4.20 -1.63
N CYS A 96 -12.26 5.15 -2.49
CA CYS A 96 -11.71 5.26 -3.84
C CYS A 96 -10.17 5.37 -3.81
N GLN A 97 -9.62 6.09 -2.82
CA GLN A 97 -8.19 6.29 -2.62
C GLN A 97 -7.49 4.95 -2.36
N SER A 98 -8.02 4.13 -1.45
CA SER A 98 -7.44 2.81 -1.14
C SER A 98 -7.47 1.86 -2.35
N TYR A 99 -8.54 1.89 -3.14
CA TYR A 99 -8.66 1.10 -4.37
C TYR A 99 -7.71 1.59 -5.48
N ALA A 100 -7.50 2.89 -5.61
CA ALA A 100 -6.64 3.47 -6.65
C ALA A 100 -5.16 3.02 -6.52
N LEU A 101 -4.72 2.68 -5.30
CA LEU A 101 -3.37 2.20 -5.02
C LEU A 101 -3.11 0.77 -5.52
N ARG A 102 -4.15 0.00 -5.90
CA ARG A 102 -4.04 -1.43 -6.24
C ARG A 102 -2.92 -1.76 -7.23
N ARG A 103 -2.70 -0.91 -8.24
CA ARG A 103 -1.69 -1.16 -9.28
C ARG A 103 -0.29 -1.18 -8.70
N LYS A 104 0.02 -0.24 -7.80
CA LYS A 104 1.33 -0.17 -7.12
C LYS A 104 1.45 -1.19 -6.00
N ILE A 105 0.35 -1.49 -5.31
CA ILE A 105 0.30 -2.60 -4.34
C ILE A 105 0.65 -3.94 -5.00
N PHE A 106 0.25 -4.18 -6.25
CA PHE A 106 0.57 -5.42 -6.97
C PHE A 106 1.96 -5.44 -7.62
N GLU A 107 2.69 -4.32 -7.59
CA GLU A 107 4.08 -4.30 -8.05
C GLU A 107 5.06 -4.75 -6.95
N VAL A 108 4.63 -4.83 -5.68
CA VAL A 108 5.47 -5.07 -4.49
C VAL A 108 5.14 -6.37 -3.76
#